data_AF-A0ABD3W2Y7-F1
#
_entry.id   AF-A0ABD3W2Y7-F1
#
_cell.length_a   1.000
_cell.length_b   1.000
_cell.length_c   1.000
_cell.angle_alpha   90.00
_cell.angle_beta   90.00
_cell.angle_gamma   90.00
#
_symmetry.space_group_name_H-M   'P 1'
#
loop_
_entity.id
_entity.type
_entity.pdbx_description
1 polymer ?
#
loop_
_entity_poly.entity_id
_entity_poly.type
_entity_poly.pdbx_seq_one_letter_code
_entity_poly.pdbx_strand_id
1 'polypeptide(L)'
;MIWLNAYCTSSNPRVIGGYYLEAVKDFGGCPLIVRADRGTENGYVCEFQRLFRRHGTDSFCGDRSFMYGRSTNNQRIESWWGFLCKECVEFWLSLFDQIKAEGNFDGGYLDKNLVLFCFLGMIQVRTA
;
A
#
# COMPACT_ATOMS: atom_id res chain seq x y z
N MET A 1 9.40 1.26 -7.93
CA MET A 1 8.46 1.21 -6.79
C MET A 1 8.76 2.40 -5.89
N ILE A 2 7.76 3.09 -5.35
CA ILE A 2 8.00 4.27 -4.47
C ILE A 2 7.99 3.85 -3.00
N TRP A 3 6.99 3.08 -2.57
CA TRP A 3 6.94 2.45 -1.26
C TRP A 3 6.23 1.09 -1.34
N LEU A 4 6.49 0.22 -0.36
CA LEU A 4 5.79 -1.05 -0.16
C LEU A 4 5.86 -1.39 1.34
N ASN A 5 4.71 -1.33 2.01
CA ASN A 5 4.63 -1.54 3.45
C ASN A 5 3.73 -2.74 3.77
N ALA A 6 4.26 -3.67 4.57
CA ALA A 6 3.49 -4.71 5.23
C ALA A 6 2.91 -4.16 6.54
N TYR A 7 1.64 -4.45 6.81
CA TYR A 7 1.01 -4.08 8.07
C TYR A 7 -0.25 -4.93 8.33
N CYS A 8 -0.89 -4.74 9.48
CA CYS A 8 -2.08 -5.49 9.87
C CYS A 8 -3.37 -5.04 9.13
N THR A 9 -3.32 -3.92 8.40
CA THR A 9 -4.46 -3.40 7.62
C THR A 9 -3.98 -2.79 6.31
N SER A 10 -4.70 -3.10 5.24
CA SER A 10 -4.58 -2.47 3.92
C SER A 10 -5.80 -1.61 3.57
N SER A 11 -6.73 -1.41 4.50
CA SER A 11 -8.01 -0.76 4.25
C SER A 11 -8.25 0.52 5.06
N ASN A 12 -7.38 0.82 6.01
CA ASN A 12 -7.46 2.06 6.81
C ASN A 12 -6.84 3.24 6.03
N PRO A 13 -7.65 4.26 5.63
CA PRO A 13 -7.12 5.37 4.85
C PRO A 13 -6.05 6.19 5.57
N ARG A 14 -6.06 6.24 6.91
CA ARG A 14 -5.04 6.96 7.71
C ARG A 14 -3.66 6.37 7.50
N VAL A 15 -3.58 5.04 7.47
CA VAL A 15 -2.32 4.30 7.32
C VAL A 15 -1.77 4.54 5.91
N ILE A 16 -2.60 4.37 4.88
CA ILE A 16 -2.21 4.54 3.48
C ILE A 16 -1.83 6.00 3.18
N GLY A 17 -2.62 6.94 3.68
CA GLY A 17 -2.31 8.37 3.58
C GLY A 17 -1.00 8.73 4.27
N GLY A 18 -0.68 8.10 5.40
CA GLY A 18 0.61 8.25 6.09
C GLY A 18 1.79 7.84 5.21
N TYR A 19 1.72 6.65 4.59
CA TYR A 19 2.78 6.19 3.67
C TYR A 19 2.97 7.11 2.47
N TYR A 20 1.87 7.65 1.92
CA TYR A 20 1.95 8.62 0.84
C TYR A 20 2.63 9.93 1.29
N LEU A 21 2.32 10.43 2.50
CA LEU A 21 2.97 11.62 3.06
C LEU A 21 4.47 11.42 3.30
N GLU A 22 4.85 10.25 3.86
CA GLU A 22 6.25 9.87 4.04
C GLU A 22 6.98 9.86 2.70
N ALA A 23 6.41 9.23 1.68
CA ALA A 23 7.00 9.22 0.34
C ALA A 23 7.16 10.63 -0.25
N VAL A 24 6.13 11.48 -0.19
CA VAL A 24 6.24 12.87 -0.67
C VAL A 24 7.36 13.63 0.03
N LYS A 25 7.51 13.42 1.34
CA LYS A 25 8.56 14.04 2.15
C LYS A 25 9.95 13.50 1.79
N ASP A 26 10.12 12.19 1.71
CA ASP A 26 11.41 11.54 1.48
C ASP A 26 11.96 11.81 0.09
N PHE A 27 11.08 11.87 -0.93
CA PHE A 27 11.47 12.21 -2.30
C PHE A 27 11.52 13.73 -2.56
N GLY A 28 11.14 14.57 -1.58
CA GLY A 28 11.19 16.03 -1.70
C GLY A 28 10.28 16.62 -2.78
N GLY A 29 9.21 15.91 -3.16
CA GLY A 29 8.36 16.29 -4.29
C GLY A 29 6.99 15.62 -4.26
N CYS A 30 6.05 16.17 -5.04
CA CYS A 30 4.69 15.67 -5.14
C CYS A 30 4.41 15.12 -6.54
N PRO A 31 3.78 13.95 -6.70
CA PRO A 31 3.38 13.42 -8.00
C PRO A 31 2.56 14.44 -8.80
N LEU A 32 2.71 14.42 -10.13
CA LEU A 32 1.86 15.26 -11.01
C LEU A 32 0.40 14.80 -10.98
N ILE A 33 0.20 13.49 -11.07
CA ILE A 33 -1.09 12.81 -11.05
C ILE A 33 -0.97 11.55 -10.19
N VAL A 34 -1.95 11.32 -9.32
CA VAL A 34 -2.17 10.03 -8.67
C VAL A 34 -3.43 9.39 -9.23
N ARG A 35 -3.36 8.08 -9.48
CA ARG A 35 -4.48 7.28 -9.94
C ARG A 35 -4.74 6.15 -8.96
N ALA A 36 -6.00 5.96 -8.60
CA ALA A 36 -6.45 4.84 -7.79
C ALA A 36 -7.71 4.20 -8.38
N ASP A 37 -8.06 3.00 -7.93
CA ASP A 37 -9.39 2.45 -8.12
C ASP A 37 -10.43 3.18 -7.25
N ARG A 38 -11.72 2.87 -7.45
CA ARG A 38 -12.83 3.42 -6.66
C ARG A 38 -12.96 2.78 -5.27
N GLY A 39 -11.85 2.57 -4.58
CA GLY A 39 -11.80 2.16 -3.17
C GLY A 39 -11.94 3.35 -2.22
N THR A 40 -12.34 3.08 -0.97
CA THR A 40 -12.38 4.08 0.11
C THR A 40 -11.01 4.31 0.77
N GLU A 41 -10.11 3.37 0.55
CA GLU A 41 -8.80 3.24 1.20
C GLU A 41 -7.86 4.39 0.81
N ASN A 42 -8.00 4.89 -0.42
CA ASN A 42 -7.18 5.98 -0.98
C ASN A 42 -7.77 7.38 -0.73
N GLY A 43 -8.79 7.51 0.11
CA GLY A 43 -9.49 8.77 0.35
C GLY A 43 -8.55 9.91 0.81
N TYR A 44 -7.67 9.65 1.78
CA TYR A 44 -6.72 10.68 2.21
C TYR A 44 -5.61 10.96 1.19
N VAL A 45 -5.19 9.96 0.40
CA VAL A 45 -4.24 10.18 -0.69
C VAL A 45 -4.83 11.16 -1.71
N CYS A 46 -6.11 11.02 -2.04
CA CYS A 46 -6.84 11.96 -2.91
C CYS A 46 -6.79 13.38 -2.36
N GLU A 47 -7.17 13.56 -1.09
CA GLU A 47 -7.20 14.89 -0.46
C GLU A 47 -5.81 15.51 -0.35
N PHE A 48 -4.79 14.76 0.08
CA PHE A 48 -3.41 15.25 0.18
C PHE A 48 -2.85 15.64 -1.18
N GLN A 49 -3.02 14.81 -2.20
CA GLN A 49 -2.56 15.08 -3.56
C GLN A 49 -3.16 16.39 -4.09
N ARG A 50 -4.49 16.56 -3.96
CA ARG A 50 -5.19 17.79 -4.38
C ARG A 50 -4.71 19.01 -3.61
N LEU A 51 -4.51 18.88 -2.29
CA LEU A 51 -4.01 19.94 -1.44
C LEU A 51 -2.59 20.38 -1.87
N PHE A 52 -1.68 19.44 -2.06
CA PHE A 52 -0.30 19.71 -2.46
C PHE A 52 -0.21 20.35 -3.85
N ARG A 53 -1.17 20.06 -4.73
CA ARG A 53 -1.20 20.53 -6.11
C ARG A 53 -2.17 21.70 -6.34
N ARG A 54 -2.79 22.25 -5.28
CA ARG A 54 -3.87 23.26 -5.36
C ARG A 54 -3.48 24.56 -6.05
N HIS A 55 -2.21 24.94 -5.99
CA HIS A 55 -1.67 26.16 -6.61
C HIS A 55 -0.81 25.87 -7.86
N GLY A 56 -0.87 24.65 -8.40
CA GLY A 56 -0.16 24.30 -9.63
C GLY A 56 -0.71 25.09 -10.83
N THR A 57 0.16 25.39 -11.79
CA THR A 57 -0.21 26.14 -13.01
C THR A 57 -0.42 25.25 -14.24
N ASP A 58 -0.13 23.95 -14.13
CA ASP A 58 -0.29 22.98 -15.20
C ASP A 58 -1.72 22.41 -15.30
N SER A 59 -2.00 21.68 -16.39
CA SER A 59 -3.33 21.13 -16.69
C SER A 59 -3.82 20.08 -15.69
N PHE A 60 -2.97 19.57 -14.80
CA PHE A 60 -3.30 18.55 -13.81
C PHE A 60 -3.27 19.10 -12.39
N CYS A 61 -3.32 20.43 -12.20
CA CYS A 61 -3.35 21.02 -10.87
C CYS A 61 -4.70 20.82 -10.14
N GLY A 62 -4.67 21.02 -8.82
CA GLY A 62 -5.85 20.96 -7.94
C GLY A 62 -6.60 19.62 -8.07
N ASP A 63 -7.91 19.69 -8.30
CA ASP A 63 -8.78 18.50 -8.35
C ASP A 63 -8.42 17.49 -9.45
N ARG A 64 -7.75 17.96 -10.52
CA ARG A 64 -7.30 17.14 -11.66
C ARG A 64 -6.00 16.37 -11.38
N SER A 65 -5.37 16.61 -10.23
CA SER A 65 -4.16 15.92 -9.81
C SER A 65 -4.42 14.51 -9.26
N PHE A 66 -5.69 14.14 -9.07
CA PHE A 66 -6.10 12.79 -8.67
C PHE A 66 -7.21 12.28 -9.59
N MET A 67 -7.12 11.01 -10.00
CA MET A 67 -8.12 10.39 -10.86
C MET A 67 -8.50 8.97 -10.43
N TYR A 68 -9.79 8.67 -10.50
CA TYR A 68 -10.29 7.31 -10.34
C TYR A 68 -10.25 6.55 -11.67
N GLY A 69 -9.63 5.38 -11.66
CA GLY A 69 -9.57 4.46 -12.78
C GLY A 69 -10.56 3.29 -12.64
N ARG A 70 -10.98 2.73 -13.76
CA ARG A 70 -11.62 1.40 -13.79
C ARG A 70 -10.59 0.32 -13.48
N SER A 71 -11.00 -0.77 -12.83
CA SER A 71 -10.14 -1.93 -12.52
C SER A 71 -9.51 -2.55 -13.76
N THR A 72 -10.21 -2.52 -14.91
CA THR A 72 -9.69 -2.96 -16.22
C THR A 72 -8.41 -2.26 -16.66
N ASN A 73 -8.08 -1.11 -16.06
CA ASN A 73 -6.91 -0.32 -16.39
C ASN A 73 -5.81 -0.40 -15.31
N ASN A 74 -6.02 -1.21 -14.26
CA ASN A 74 -5.02 -1.47 -13.21
C ASN A 74 -4.03 -2.59 -13.59
N GLN A 75 -4.01 -3.00 -14.86
CA GLN A 75 -3.20 -4.12 -15.36
C GLN A 75 -1.72 -4.02 -15.02
N ARG A 76 -1.13 -2.80 -15.02
CA ARG A 76 0.27 -2.61 -14.65
C ARG A 76 0.56 -2.97 -13.20
N ILE A 77 -0.28 -2.49 -12.28
CA ILE A 77 -0.07 -2.75 -10.85
C ILE A 77 -0.45 -4.19 -10.51
N GLU A 78 -1.50 -4.76 -11.12
CA GLU A 78 -1.88 -6.16 -10.98
C GLU A 78 -0.78 -7.12 -11.50
N SER A 79 -0.19 -6.82 -12.65
CA SER A 79 0.94 -7.59 -13.17
C SER A 79 2.15 -7.51 -12.23
N TRP A 80 2.40 -6.35 -11.62
CA TRP A 80 3.48 -6.20 -10.64
C TRP A 80 3.20 -6.96 -9.35
N TRP A 81 1.96 -6.95 -8.85
CA TRP A 81 1.55 -7.78 -7.71
C TRP A 81 1.77 -9.27 -8.00
N GLY A 82 1.43 -9.73 -9.21
CA GLY A 82 1.69 -11.10 -9.63
C GLY A 82 3.17 -11.48 -9.62
N PHE A 83 4.04 -10.56 -10.03
CA PHE A 83 5.50 -10.74 -9.93
C PHE A 83 5.98 -10.77 -8.47
N LEU A 84 5.56 -9.80 -7.65
CA LEU A 84 5.90 -9.74 -6.22
C LEU A 84 5.49 -11.04 -5.50
N CYS A 85 4.29 -11.55 -5.78
CA CYS A 85 3.81 -12.77 -5.17
C CYS A 85 4.74 -13.96 -5.44
N LYS A 86 5.07 -14.18 -6.72
CA LYS A 86 5.91 -15.31 -7.16
C LYS A 86 7.34 -15.22 -6.62
N GLU A 87 7.93 -14.04 -6.65
CA GLU A 87 9.35 -13.89 -6.35
C GLU A 87 9.64 -13.67 -4.86
N CYS A 88 8.69 -13.14 -4.08
CA CYS A 88 8.98 -12.66 -2.73
C CYS A 88 8.01 -13.13 -1.64
N VAL A 89 6.75 -13.40 -1.98
CA VAL A 89 5.69 -13.60 -0.97
C VAL A 89 5.25 -15.05 -0.84
N GLU A 90 5.44 -15.88 -1.88
CA GLU A 90 5.00 -17.28 -1.92
C GLU A 90 5.50 -18.12 -0.73
N PHE A 91 6.78 -17.94 -0.35
CA PHE A 91 7.36 -18.59 0.83
C PHE A 91 6.57 -18.25 2.11
N TRP A 92 6.29 -16.96 2.34
CA TRP A 92 5.60 -16.49 3.54
C TRP A 92 4.16 -16.99 3.60
N LEU A 93 3.46 -16.99 2.46
CA LEU A 93 2.10 -17.54 2.38
C LEU A 93 2.09 -19.02 2.75
N SER A 94 3.02 -19.80 2.18
CA SER A 94 3.14 -21.23 2.46
C SER A 94 3.45 -21.50 3.94
N LEU A 95 4.35 -20.70 4.54
CA LEU A 95 4.69 -20.81 5.96
C LEU A 95 3.47 -20.51 6.85
N PHE A 96 2.72 -19.44 6.59
CA PHE A 96 1.55 -19.08 7.39
C PHE A 96 0.40 -20.06 7.22
N ASP A 97 0.21 -20.63 6.03
CA ASP A 97 -0.75 -21.70 5.79
C ASP A 97 -0.36 -22.97 6.57
N GLN A 98 0.93 -23.30 6.66
CA GLN A 98 1.40 -24.43 7.47
C GLN A 98 1.15 -24.22 8.97
N ILE A 99 1.49 -23.05 9.51
CA ILE A 99 1.25 -22.72 10.94
C ILE A 99 -0.24 -22.86 11.27
N LYS A 100 -1.11 -22.41 10.36
CA LYS A 100 -2.56 -22.57 10.49
C LYS A 100 -2.99 -24.04 10.43
N ALA A 101 -2.45 -24.82 9.49
CA ALA A 101 -2.78 -26.24 9.33
C ALA A 101 -2.36 -27.10 10.53
N GLU A 102 -1.27 -26.73 11.22
CA GLU A 102 -0.79 -27.38 12.45
C GLU A 102 -1.60 -27.02 13.70
N GLY A 103 -2.57 -26.09 13.59
CA GLY A 103 -3.37 -25.61 14.71
C GLY A 103 -2.66 -24.57 15.59
N ASN A 104 -1.53 -24.03 15.13
CA ASN A 104 -0.75 -23.01 15.84
C ASN A 104 -1.21 -21.56 15.52
N PHE A 105 -2.29 -21.41 14.75
CA PHE A 105 -2.89 -20.11 14.45
C PHE A 105 -4.42 -20.24 14.25
N ASP A 106 -5.19 -19.60 15.13
CA ASP A 106 -6.66 -19.57 15.07
C ASP A 106 -7.22 -18.25 14.50
N GLY A 107 -6.36 -17.24 14.30
CA GLY A 107 -6.73 -15.93 13.78
C GLY A 107 -7.32 -14.97 14.82
N GLY A 108 -7.23 -15.32 16.09
CA GLY A 108 -7.55 -14.50 17.24
C GLY A 108 -6.63 -13.29 17.38
N TYR A 109 -6.93 -12.45 18.37
CA TYR A 109 -6.17 -11.22 18.62
C TYR A 109 -4.70 -11.52 18.96
N LEU A 110 -4.45 -12.49 19.85
CA LEU A 110 -3.10 -12.84 20.28
C LEU A 110 -2.26 -13.35 19.09
N ASP A 111 -2.77 -14.32 18.36
CA ASP A 111 -2.09 -14.94 17.22
C ASP A 111 -1.73 -13.94 16.13
N LYS A 112 -2.66 -13.04 15.78
CA LYS A 112 -2.39 -11.95 14.83
C LYS A 112 -1.25 -11.05 15.29
N ASN A 113 -1.23 -10.67 16.58
CA ASN A 113 -0.18 -9.81 17.11
C ASN A 113 1.17 -10.54 17.21
N LEU A 114 1.17 -11.83 17.54
CA LEU A 114 2.39 -12.65 17.58
C LEU A 114 2.98 -12.82 16.18
N VAL A 115 2.17 -13.10 15.16
CA VAL A 115 2.63 -13.20 13.78
C VAL A 115 3.23 -11.86 13.31
N LEU A 116 2.55 -10.74 13.61
CA LEU A 116 3.09 -9.42 13.29
C LEU A 116 4.42 -9.17 14.03
N PHE A 117 4.48 -9.44 15.33
CA PHE A 117 5.67 -9.21 16.13
C PHE A 117 6.88 -10.03 15.62
N CYS A 118 6.66 -11.31 15.34
CA CYS A 118 7.72 -12.22 14.91
C CYS A 118 8.16 -11.96 13.46
N PHE A 119 7.20 -11.80 12.53
CA PHE A 119 7.50 -11.85 11.10
C PHE A 119 7.53 -10.51 10.40
N LEU A 120 6.88 -9.47 10.94
CA LEU A 120 6.78 -8.19 10.23
C LEU A 120 8.14 -7.55 9.96
N GLY A 121 9.07 -7.62 10.92
CA GLY A 121 10.43 -7.10 10.72
C GLY A 121 11.26 -7.88 9.70
N MET A 122 10.91 -9.14 9.44
CA MET A 122 11.56 -9.96 8.41
C MET A 122 10.94 -9.72 7.02
N ILE A 123 9.62 -9.53 6.97
CA ILE A 123 8.88 -9.28 5.72
C ILE A 123 9.10 -7.84 5.23
N GLN A 124 9.08 -6.87 6.15
CA GLN A 124 9.27 -5.47 5.81
C GLN A 124 10.74 -5.19 5.51
N VAL A 125 11.08 -5.15 4.22
CA VAL A 125 12.37 -4.61 3.79
C VAL A 125 12.32 -3.09 3.98
N ARG A 126 13.23 -2.54 4.78
CA ARG A 126 13.52 -1.10 4.77
C ARG A 126 14.46 -0.83 3.61
N THR A 127 14.03 -0.05 2.63
CA THR A 127 14.98 0.62 1.73
C THR A 127 15.74 1.65 2.56
N ALA A 128 17.05 1.45 2.66
CA ALA A 128 17.99 2.35 3.32
C ALA A 128 18.10 3.68 2.56
#